data_AF-A0A5J4QC47-F1
#
_entry.id   AF-A0A5J4QC47-F1
#
_cell.length_a   1.000
_cell.length_b   1.000
_cell.length_c   1.000
_cell.angle_alpha   90.00
_cell.angle_beta   90.00
_cell.angle_gamma   90.00
#
_symmetry.space_group_name_H-M   'P 1'
#
loop_
_entity.id
_entity.type
_entity.pdbx_description
1 polymer ?
#
loop_
_entity_poly.entity_id
_entity_poly.type
_entity_poly.pdbx_seq_one_letter_code
_entity_poly.pdbx_strand_id
1 'polypeptide(L)'
;MKRQYLFTAFLAVTGFFSSCCNPQSPKGTLAFSTVQLAQTKHLFEDTLAPACELKINYTYPVDSSEKELLDSLNKLFIINCFGEEYVGK
;
A
#
# COMPACT_ATOMS: atom_id res chain seq x y z
N MET A 1 -38.87 -43.14 -15.10
CA MET A 1 -37.96 -42.39 -15.99
C MET A 1 -37.96 -40.87 -15.79
N LYS A 2 -39.08 -40.15 -15.53
CA LYS A 2 -39.05 -38.67 -15.35
C LYS A 2 -38.47 -38.16 -14.02
N ARG A 3 -38.56 -38.94 -12.94
CA ARG A 3 -38.17 -38.52 -11.58
C ARG A 3 -36.65 -38.44 -11.38
N GLN A 4 -35.88 -39.29 -12.07
CA GLN A 4 -34.42 -39.32 -11.96
C GLN A 4 -33.75 -38.10 -12.62
N TYR A 5 -34.27 -37.62 -13.76
CA TYR A 5 -33.76 -36.42 -14.43
C TYR A 5 -33.95 -35.14 -13.63
N LEU A 6 -35.04 -35.05 -12.85
CA LEU A 6 -35.31 -33.92 -11.94
C LEU A 6 -34.28 -33.83 -10.81
N PHE A 7 -33.91 -34.98 -10.21
CA PHE A 7 -32.89 -35.01 -9.16
C PHE A 7 -31.49 -34.68 -9.69
N THR A 8 -31.12 -35.19 -10.87
CA THR A 8 -29.84 -34.84 -11.51
C THR A 8 -29.78 -33.40 -11.97
N ALA A 9 -30.89 -32.82 -12.45
CA ALA A 9 -30.94 -31.41 -12.82
C ALA A 9 -30.82 -30.49 -11.58
N PHE A 10 -31.43 -30.86 -10.45
CA PHE A 10 -31.33 -30.10 -9.21
C PHE A 10 -29.91 -30.13 -8.63
N LEU A 11 -29.22 -31.27 -8.69
CA LEU A 11 -27.83 -31.42 -8.24
C LEU A 11 -26.83 -30.65 -9.13
N ALA A 12 -27.09 -30.53 -10.43
CA ALA A 12 -26.24 -29.76 -11.34
C ALA A 12 -26.35 -28.24 -11.09
N VAL A 13 -27.54 -27.74 -10.70
CA VAL A 13 -27.75 -26.32 -10.38
C VAL A 13 -27.13 -25.96 -9.03
N THR A 14 -27.18 -26.85 -8.03
CA THR A 14 -26.59 -26.58 -6.71
C THR A 14 -25.07 -26.76 -6.66
N GLY A 15 -24.49 -27.58 -7.55
CA GLY A 15 -23.04 -27.78 -7.66
C GLY A 15 -22.27 -26.60 -8.26
N PHE A 16 -22.93 -25.64 -8.91
CA PHE A 16 -22.28 -24.48 -9.52
C PHE A 16 -22.09 -23.29 -8.54
N PHE A 17 -22.84 -23.25 -7.44
CA PHE A 17 -22.79 -22.13 -6.48
C PHE A 17 -21.74 -22.29 -5.37
N SER A 18 -21.07 -23.44 -5.27
CA SER A 18 -20.10 -23.72 -4.21
C SER A 18 -18.66 -23.31 -4.55
N SER A 19 -18.38 -22.80 -5.76
CA SER A 19 -17.00 -22.48 -6.16
C SER A 19 -16.54 -21.04 -5.86
N CYS A 20 -17.41 -20.15 -5.37
CA CYS A 20 -17.11 -18.72 -5.16
C CYS A 20 -16.93 -18.31 -3.68
N CYS A 21 -16.77 -19.26 -2.75
CA CYS A 21 -16.67 -18.97 -1.32
C CYS A 21 -15.31 -19.37 -0.72
N ASN A 22 -14.21 -19.12 -1.43
CA ASN A 22 -12.93 -19.05 -0.74
C ASN A 22 -12.80 -17.65 -0.13
N PRO A 23 -12.70 -17.51 1.20
CA PRO A 23 -12.34 -16.24 1.82
C PRO A 23 -10.92 -15.88 1.36
N GLN A 24 -10.83 -15.13 0.28
CA GLN A 24 -9.57 -14.57 -0.20
C GLN A 24 -9.28 -13.37 0.70
N SER A 25 -8.07 -13.32 1.26
CA SER A 25 -7.61 -12.15 2.02
C SER A 25 -7.73 -10.90 1.13
N PRO A 26 -8.07 -9.73 1.70
CA PRO A 26 -8.17 -8.51 0.92
C PRO A 26 -6.84 -8.21 0.22
N LYS A 27 -6.87 -8.33 -1.11
CA LYS A 27 -5.78 -7.98 -2.01
C LYS A 27 -5.51 -6.47 -1.95
N GLY A 28 -4.25 -6.08 -2.05
CA GLY A 28 -3.83 -4.67 -1.99
C GLY A 28 -4.06 -3.98 -0.65
N THR A 29 -4.16 -4.71 0.47
CA THR A 29 -4.18 -4.07 1.80
C THR A 29 -2.85 -3.33 2.00
N LEU A 30 -2.90 -2.06 2.39
CA LEU A 30 -1.72 -1.22 2.63
C LEU A 30 -1.75 -0.70 4.05
N ALA A 31 -0.65 -0.88 4.77
CA ALA A 31 -0.40 -0.18 6.02
C ALA A 31 0.57 0.97 5.76
N PHE A 32 0.36 2.09 6.43
CA PHE A 32 1.18 3.28 6.28
C PHE A 32 1.79 3.69 7.62
N SER A 33 2.97 4.30 7.54
CA SER A 33 3.62 4.98 8.65
C SER A 33 4.03 6.38 8.21
N THR A 34 4.33 7.23 9.18
CA THR A 34 4.73 8.61 8.95
C THR A 34 6.02 8.90 9.67
N VAL A 35 6.97 9.52 8.96
CA VAL A 35 8.17 10.11 9.56
C VAL A 35 8.04 11.62 9.58
N GLN A 36 8.41 12.22 10.71
CA GLN A 36 8.37 13.66 10.92
C GLN A 36 9.77 14.16 11.26
N LEU A 37 10.22 15.19 10.57
CA LEU A 37 11.50 15.87 10.79
C LEU A 37 11.24 17.37 10.85
N ALA A 38 11.78 18.04 11.85
CA ALA A 38 11.87 19.50 11.89
C ALA A 38 13.30 19.86 12.28
N GLN A 39 14.05 20.48 11.38
CA GLN A 39 15.42 20.89 11.62
C GLN A 39 15.61 22.34 11.23
N THR A 40 16.08 23.14 12.20
CA THR A 40 16.47 24.52 11.98
C THR A 40 17.99 24.62 11.98
N LYS A 41 18.56 25.25 10.95
CA LYS A 41 19.99 25.51 10.84
C LYS A 41 20.21 26.99 10.57
N HIS A 42 21.08 27.59 11.38
CA HIS A 42 21.51 28.97 11.23
C HIS A 42 22.77 29.04 10.37
N LEU A 43 22.93 30.13 9.63
CA LEU A 43 24.16 30.40 8.87
C LEU A 43 25.35 30.54 9.84
N PHE A 44 26.52 30.01 9.44
CA PHE A 44 27.77 30.08 10.19
C PHE A 44 27.72 29.52 11.62
N GLU A 45 26.71 28.69 11.91
CA GLU A 45 26.43 28.18 13.27
C GLU A 45 26.18 29.28 14.31
N ASP A 46 25.83 30.49 13.85
CA ASP A 46 25.50 31.63 14.71
C ASP A 46 23.98 31.74 14.88
N THR A 47 23.50 31.56 16.11
CA THR A 47 22.06 31.64 16.45
C THR A 47 21.43 33.01 16.22
N LEU A 48 22.23 34.07 16.09
CA LEU A 48 21.75 35.42 15.76
C LEU A 48 21.64 35.63 14.24
N ALA A 49 22.33 34.80 13.45
CA ALA A 49 22.27 34.85 12.00
C ALA A 49 20.96 34.23 11.48
N PRO A 50 20.52 34.59 10.27
CA PRO A 50 19.35 34.00 9.63
C PRO A 50 19.41 32.47 9.61
N ALA A 51 18.23 31.85 9.71
CA ALA A 51 18.08 30.40 9.70
C ALA A 51 17.18 29.93 8.56
N CYS A 52 17.40 28.68 8.16
CA CYS A 52 16.44 27.91 7.39
C CYS A 52 15.89 26.80 8.27
N GLU A 53 14.59 26.58 8.21
CA GLU A 53 13.92 25.45 8.84
C GLU A 53 13.41 24.50 7.76
N LEU A 54 13.83 23.23 7.85
CA LEU A 54 13.33 22.13 7.04
C LEU A 54 12.34 21.32 7.87
N LYS A 55 11.09 21.28 7.40
CA LYS A 55 10.02 20.43 7.94
C LYS A 55 9.64 19.36 6.92
N ILE A 56 9.70 18.09 7.32
CA ILE A 56 9.24 16.95 6.53
C ILE A 56 8.16 16.22 7.33
N ASN A 57 7.02 16.00 6.69
CA ASN A 57 5.98 15.09 7.17
C ASN A 57 5.67 14.13 6.02
N TYR A 58 6.26 12.94 6.08
CA TYR A 58 6.28 12.00 4.98
C TYR A 58 5.59 10.70 5.39
N THR A 59 4.47 10.41 4.75
CA THR A 59 3.70 9.19 4.94
C THR A 59 4.01 8.22 3.81
N TYR A 60 4.36 6.98 4.16
CA TYR A 60 4.78 5.96 3.21
C TYR A 60 4.22 4.58 3.57
N PRO A 61 4.00 3.71 2.57
CA PRO A 61 3.51 2.38 2.84
C PRO A 61 4.62 1.50 3.44
N VAL A 62 4.31 0.82 4.54
CA VAL A 62 5.24 -0.03 5.30
C VAL A 62 4.95 -1.52 5.17
N ASP A 63 3.71 -1.87 4.84
CA ASP A 63 3.31 -3.26 4.68
C ASP A 63 2.23 -3.39 3.60
N SER A 64 2.26 -4.51 2.90
CA SER A 64 1.21 -4.89 1.95
C SER A 64 1.15 -6.39 1.74
N SER A 65 -0.05 -6.90 1.47
CA SER A 65 -0.21 -8.25 0.93
C SER A 65 0.39 -8.43 -0.47
N GLU A 66 0.72 -7.33 -1.17
CA GLU A 66 1.30 -7.31 -2.51
C GLU A 66 2.63 -6.55 -2.55
N LYS A 67 3.75 -7.28 -2.59
CA LYS A 67 5.09 -6.69 -2.55
C LYS A 67 5.40 -5.74 -3.72
N GLU A 68 4.98 -6.09 -4.94
CA GLU A 68 5.21 -5.24 -6.11
C GLU A 68 4.48 -3.89 -6.01
N LEU A 69 3.27 -3.90 -5.41
CA LEU A 69 2.50 -2.68 -5.15
C LEU A 69 3.21 -1.81 -4.11
N LEU A 70 3.67 -2.41 -3.01
CA LEU A 70 4.44 -1.74 -1.95
C LEU A 70 5.70 -1.07 -2.52
N ASP A 71 6.49 -1.81 -3.30
CA ASP A 71 7.75 -1.33 -3.86
C ASP A 71 7.50 -0.22 -4.91
N SER A 72 6.45 -0.37 -5.73
CA SER A 72 6.06 0.64 -6.74
C SER A 72 5.59 1.95 -6.09
N LEU A 73 4.76 1.87 -5.05
CA LEU A 73 4.28 3.05 -4.33
C LEU A 73 5.41 3.75 -3.58
N ASN A 74 6.28 3.01 -2.90
CA ASN A 74 7.45 3.59 -2.24
C ASN A 74 8.35 4.33 -3.23
N LYS A 75 8.66 3.71 -4.37
CA LYS A 75 9.43 4.38 -5.44
C LYS A 75 8.74 5.66 -5.92
N LEU A 76 7.44 5.60 -6.20
CA LEU A 76 6.69 6.76 -6.68
C LEU A 76 6.67 7.89 -5.65
N PHE A 77 6.47 7.58 -4.37
CA PHE A 77 6.42 8.58 -3.31
C PHE A 77 7.79 9.26 -3.12
N ILE A 78 8.87 8.48 -3.11
CA ILE A 78 10.24 9.03 -3.01
C ILE A 78 10.55 9.96 -4.18
N ILE A 79 10.26 9.54 -5.43
CA ILE A 79 10.51 10.37 -6.61
C ILE A 79 9.77 11.70 -6.53
N ASN A 80 8.49 11.67 -6.16
CA ASN A 80 7.66 12.88 -6.14
C ASN A 80 7.95 13.81 -4.95
N CYS A 81 8.42 13.28 -3.82
CA CYS A 81 8.72 14.07 -2.63
C CYS A 81 10.18 14.56 -2.57
N PHE A 82 11.13 13.74 -3.02
CA PHE A 82 12.56 13.98 -2.81
C PHE A 82 13.40 13.94 -4.09
N GLY A 83 12.95 13.24 -5.13
CA GLY A 83 13.67 13.11 -6.41
C GLY A 83 14.10 11.68 -6.72
N GLU A 84 14.45 11.42 -7.98
CA GLU A 84 14.86 10.09 -8.46
C GLU A 84 16.16 9.59 -7.82
N GLU A 85 17.04 10.51 -7.43
CA GLU A 85 18.34 10.24 -6.82
C GLU A 85 18.27 9.60 -5.41
N TYR A 86 17.07 9.59 -4.82
CA TYR A 86 16.78 9.00 -3.52
C TYR A 86 16.11 7.63 -3.60
N VAL A 87 15.77 7.15 -4.80
CA VAL A 87 15.16 5.81 -4.96
C VAL A 87 16.17 4.73 -4.60
N GLY A 88 15.85 3.91 -3.59
CA GLY A 88 16.67 2.75 -3.19
C GLY A 88 17.87 3.08 -2.31
N LYS A 89 17.97 4.32 -1.81
CA LYS A 89 18.87 4.69 -0.71
C LYS A 89 18.18 4.57 0.64
#